data_AF-A0A929SL92-F1
#
_entry.id   AF-A0A929SL92-F1
#
_cell.length_a   1.000
_cell.length_b   1.000
_cell.length_c   1.000
_cell.angle_alpha   90.00
_cell.angle_beta   90.00
_cell.angle_gamma   90.00
#
_symmetry.space_group_name_H-M   'P 1'
#
loop_
_entity.id
_entity.type
_entity.pdbx_description
1 polymer ?
#
loop_
_entity_poly.entity_id
_entity_poly.type
_entity_poly.pdbx_seq_one_letter_code
_entity_poly.pdbx_strand_id
1 'polypeptide(L)' 'MTIYDLKPKFQNLLRPLVRRLYSAGVTANEVTLAACVISVLLGGVLIKFAEVSTLFFLL' A
#
# COMPACT_ATOMS: atom_id res chain seq x y z
N MET A 1 -5.13 -19.96 20.19
CA MET A 1 -4.72 -18.57 19.91
C MET A 1 -5.91 -17.84 19.34
N THR A 2 -6.35 -16.79 20.01
CA THR A 2 -7.60 -16.10 19.68
C THR A 2 -7.32 -14.97 18.70
N ILE A 3 -8.36 -14.41 18.09
CA ILE A 3 -8.28 -13.23 17.19
C ILE A 3 -7.53 -12.04 17.83
N TYR A 4 -7.46 -11.98 19.17
CA TYR A 4 -6.72 -10.96 19.90
C TYR A 4 -5.20 -11.04 19.74
N ASP A 5 -4.64 -12.20 19.36
CA ASP A 5 -3.20 -12.38 19.12
C ASP A 5 -2.77 -11.95 17.71
N LEU A 6 -3.71 -11.84 16.77
CA LEU A 6 -3.44 -11.41 15.40
C LEU A 6 -3.17 -9.90 15.32
N LYS A 7 -3.93 -9.11 16.10
CA LYS A 7 -3.80 -7.65 16.16
C LYS A 7 -2.37 -7.18 16.55
N PRO A 8 -1.74 -7.69 17.64
CA PRO A 8 -0.40 -7.28 18.01
C PRO A 8 0.68 -7.79 17.05
N LYS A 9 0.52 -8.98 16.45
CA LYS A 9 1.47 -9.52 15.47
C LYS A 9 1.49 -8.68 14.19
N PHE A 10 0.32 -8.31 13.68
CA PHE A 10 0.21 -7.45 12.50
C PHE A 10 0.76 -6.04 12.77
N GLN A 11 0.47 -5.48 13.95
CA GLN A 11 1.05 -4.20 14.35
C GLN A 11 2.56 -4.26 14.53
N ASN A 12 3.12 -5.35 15.06
CA ASN A 12 4.56 -5.52 15.20
C ASN A 12 5.27 -5.60 13.84
N LEU A 13 4.60 -6.11 12.80
CA LEU A 13 5.13 -6.12 11.43
C LEU A 13 5.15 -4.71 10.81
N LEU A 14 4.11 -3.91 11.05
CA LEU A 14 3.99 -2.55 10.51
C LEU A 14 4.81 -1.52 11.28
N ARG A 15 4.96 -1.68 12.60
CA ARG A 15 5.68 -0.74 13.49
C ARG A 15 7.07 -0.31 12.98
N PRO A 16 7.98 -1.20 12.55
CA PRO A 16 9.29 -0.77 12.08
C PRO A 16 9.20 0.05 10.78
N LEU A 17 8.31 -0.31 9.85
CA LEU A 17 8.09 0.44 8.61
C LEU A 17 7.53 1.84 8.88
N VAL A 18 6.48 1.92 9.71
CA VAL A 18 5.84 3.19 10.08
C VAL A 18 6.82 4.09 10.83
N ARG A 19 7.66 3.53 11.72
CA ARG A 19 8.70 4.31 12.42
C ARG A 19 9.75 4.87 11.46
N ARG A 20 10.16 4.12 10.43
CA ARG A 20 11.11 4.61 9.43
C ARG A 20 10.51 5.75 8.59
N LEU A 21 9.27 5.59 8.15
CA LEU A 21 8.53 6.64 7.43
C LEU A 21 8.37 7.90 8.30
N TYR A 22 7.95 7.72 9.55
CA TYR A 22 7.80 8.82 10.49
C TYR A 22 9.14 9.52 10.80
N SER A 23 10.24 8.77 10.93
CA SER A 23 11.57 9.35 11.13
C SER A 23 12.09 10.13 9.92
N ALA A 24 11.58 9.84 8.72
CA ALA A 24 11.84 10.61 7.51
C ALA A 24 10.91 11.85 7.38
N GLY A 25 10.08 12.13 8.39
CA GLY A 25 9.11 13.23 8.38
C GLY A 25 7.82 12.93 7.61
N VAL A 26 7.64 11.70 7.11
CA VAL A 26 6.46 11.31 6.33
C VAL A 26 5.28 11.03 7.25
N THR A 27 4.17 11.69 6.99
CA THR A 27 2.89 11.56 7.71
C THR A 27 2.04 10.43 7.14
N ALA A 28 1.10 9.91 7.93
CA ALA A 28 0.17 8.87 7.49
C ALA A 28 -0.70 9.32 6.30
N ASN A 29 -1.03 10.62 6.23
CA ASN A 29 -1.84 11.19 5.16
C ASN A 29 -1.07 11.18 3.83
N GLU A 30 0.23 11.47 3.84
CA GLU A 30 1.07 11.40 2.64
C GLU A 30 1.20 9.97 2.13
N VAL A 31 1.33 8.98 3.01
CA VAL A 31 1.32 7.57 2.63
C VAL A 31 -0.01 7.19 1.96
N THR A 32 -1.13 7.64 2.53
CA THR A 32 -2.47 7.40 1.98
C THR A 32 -2.62 8.04 0.61
N LEU A 33 -2.23 9.31 0.48
CA LEU A 33 -2.32 10.04 -0.78
C LEU A 33 -1.41 9.43 -1.84
N ALA A 34 -0.19 9.03 -1.49
CA ALA A 34 0.73 8.33 -2.38
C ALA A 34 0.12 7.01 -2.87
N ALA A 35 -0.47 6.22 -1.98
CA ALA A 35 -1.16 4.98 -2.35
C ALA A 35 -2.34 5.24 -3.29
N CYS A 36 -3.14 6.28 -3.04
CA CYS A 36 -4.22 6.68 -3.94
C CYS A 36 -3.70 7.09 -5.33
N VAL A 37 -2.65 7.92 -5.38
CA VAL A 37 -2.04 8.34 -6.65
C VAL A 37 -1.50 7.15 -7.42
N ILE A 38 -0.79 6.24 -6.74
CA ILE A 38 -0.28 5.00 -7.35
C ILE A 38 -1.42 4.13 -7.90
N SER A 39 -2.52 3.99 -7.15
CA SER A 39 -3.69 3.22 -7.58
C SER A 39 -4.36 3.82 -8.82
N VAL A 40 -4.51 5.15 -8.86
CA VAL A 40 -5.05 5.85 -10.04
C VAL A 40 -4.13 5.72 -11.24
N LEU A 41 -2.81 5.87 -11.04
CA LEU A 41 -1.82 5.69 -12.11
C LEU A 41 -1.84 4.26 -12.64
N LEU A 42 -1.90 3.26 -11.76
CA LEU A 42 -2.02 1.86 -12.14
C LEU A 42 -3.29 1.62 -12.98
N GLY A 43 -4.43 2.15 -12.54
CA GLY A 43 -5.67 2.11 -13.32
C GLY A 43 -5.54 2.79 -14.69
N GLY A 44 -4.88 3.94 -14.77
CA GLY A 44 -4.60 4.64 -16.02
C GLY A 44 -3.69 3.85 -16.97
N VAL A 45 -2.67 3.17 -16.44
CA VAL A 45 -1.80 2.27 -17.20
C VAL A 45 -2.59 1.08 -17.73
N LEU A 46 -3.45 0.47 -16.90
CA LEU A 46 -4.31 -0.64 -17.31
C LEU A 46 -5.29 -0.24 -18.42
N ILE A 47 -5.85 0.97 -18.36
CA ILE A 47 -6.72 1.49 -19.42
C ILE A 47 -5.93 1.72 -20.72
N LYS A 48 -4.74 2.34 -20.63
CA LYS A 48 -3.92 2.65 -21.80
C LYS A 48 -3.38 1.41 -22.50
N PHE A 49 -3.09 0.34 -21.74
CA PHE A 49 -2.57 -0.92 -22.26
C PHE A 49 -3.58 -2.07 -22.11
N ALA A 50 -4.88 -1.76 -22.22
CA ALA A 50 -5.97 -2.73 -22.06
C ALA A 50 -5.91 -3.90 -23.06
N GLU A 51 -5.23 -3.73 -24.20
CA GLU A 51 -4.99 -4.81 -25.18
C GLU A 51 -3.99 -5.87 -24.67
N VAL A 52 -3.17 -5.55 -23.67
CA VAL A 52 -2.21 -6.47 -23.06
C VAL A 52 -2.85 -7.09 -21.82
N SER A 53 -3.64 -8.15 -22.03
CA SER A 53 -4.40 -8.85 -20.98
C SER A 53 -3.55 -9.33 -19.79
N THR A 54 -2.23 -9.50 -19.96
CA THR A 54 -1.31 -9.86 -18.86
C THR A 54 -1.07 -8.73 -17.86
N LEU A 55 -1.34 -7.47 -18.20
CA LEU A 55 -1.19 -6.35 -17.25
C LEU A 55 -2.26 -6.38 -16.16
N PHE A 56 -3.39 -7.04 -16.39
CA PHE A 56 -4.44 -7.24 -15.39
C PHE A 56 -3.96 -8.05 -14.16
N PHE A 57 -2.83 -8.77 -14.24
CA PHE A 57 -2.22 -9.44 -13.08
C PHE A 57 -1.56 -8.47 -12.08
N LEU A 58 -1.44 -7.19 -12.41
CA LEU A 58 -0.91 -6.15 -11.51
C LEU A 58 -1.98 -5.59 -10.54
N LEU A 59 -3.24 -5.98 -10.72
CA LEU A 59 -4.34 -5.73 -9.79
C LEU A 59 -4.30 -6.72 -8.61
#